data_AF-A0A1Z5H9M3-F1
#
_entry.id   AF-A0A1Z5H9M3-F1
#
_cell.length_a   1.000
_cell.length_b   1.000
_cell.length_c   1.000
_cell.angle_alpha   90.00
_cell.angle_beta   90.00
_cell.angle_gamma   90.00
#
_symmetry.space_group_name_H-M   'P 1'
#
loop_
_entity.id
_entity.type
_entity.pdbx_description
1 polymer ?
#
loop_
_entity_poly.entity_id
_entity_poly.type
_entity_poly.pdbx_seq_one_letter_code
_entity_poly.pdbx_strand_id
1 'polypeptide(L)'
;MVKKAIGYVRVSTSEQGRSGLGLKVQESDIKEFCKNEGIELIKILSEVESGKGFDALEKRPVLSQALNCAKKESAYIIVNKLDRLGRDVAFISSLMANKTPFIAAQLGRDADPFMLHLYAALSEKERELISTRTKAALQILKARGVQLGNQTNLNEARLKSNAINKKLASDFARTVSDIIDGYRIKGLSMGNVANELNKLGVKTRRGGKWHASTVKNIIDRQK
;
A
#
# COMPACT_ATOMS: atom_id res chain seq x y z
N MET A 1 -22.59 12.33 -24.32
CA MET A 1 -22.18 11.12 -23.58
C MET A 1 -21.42 11.57 -22.34
N VAL A 2 -21.84 11.15 -21.15
CA VAL A 2 -21.15 11.48 -19.90
C VAL A 2 -19.83 10.69 -19.87
N LYS A 3 -18.70 11.38 -19.69
CA LYS A 3 -17.40 10.71 -19.58
C LYS A 3 -17.33 10.05 -18.21
N LYS A 4 -16.97 8.78 -18.16
CA LYS A 4 -16.78 8.03 -16.92
C LYS A 4 -15.33 8.11 -16.46
N ALA A 5 -15.10 8.08 -15.15
CA ALA A 5 -13.77 8.04 -14.57
C ALA A 5 -13.65 7.14 -13.33
N ILE A 6 -12.43 6.69 -13.09
CA ILE A 6 -12.02 5.95 -11.90
C ILE A 6 -10.96 6.77 -11.19
N GLY A 7 -11.21 7.10 -9.92
CA GLY A 7 -10.25 7.81 -9.08
C GLY A 7 -9.20 6.85 -8.55
N TYR A 8 -7.94 7.26 -8.55
CA TYR A 8 -6.86 6.53 -7.90
C TYR A 8 -6.13 7.45 -6.91
N VAL A 9 -6.07 7.00 -5.66
CA VAL A 9 -5.43 7.72 -4.55
C VAL A 9 -4.36 6.86 -3.89
N ARG A 10 -3.27 7.50 -3.46
CA ARG A 10 -2.09 6.80 -2.94
C ARG A 10 -1.53 7.50 -1.71
N VAL A 11 -1.09 6.71 -0.72
CA VAL A 11 -0.32 7.20 0.43
C VAL A 11 0.93 6.37 0.69
N SER A 12 2.00 7.06 1.09
CA SER A 12 3.37 6.52 1.20
C SER A 12 3.69 5.84 2.54
N THR A 13 2.79 5.88 3.53
CA THR A 13 3.00 5.20 4.83
C THR A 13 1.70 4.66 5.41
N SER A 14 1.81 3.51 6.09
CA SER A 14 0.72 2.90 6.86
C SER A 14 0.20 3.82 7.99
N GLU A 15 1.05 4.73 8.47
CA GLU A 15 0.71 5.75 9.48
C GLU A 15 -0.16 6.89 8.90
N GLN A 16 0.13 7.35 7.69
CA GLN A 16 -0.74 8.29 6.96
C GLN A 16 -2.05 7.63 6.52
N GLY A 17 -2.06 6.31 6.27
CA GLY A 17 -3.28 5.53 6.07
C GLY A 17 -4.20 5.48 7.30
N ARG A 18 -3.62 5.53 8.52
CA ARG A 18 -4.40 5.49 9.78
C ARG A 18 -5.10 6.80 10.12
N SER A 19 -4.49 7.93 9.80
CA SER A 19 -5.09 9.25 10.04
C SER A 19 -6.13 9.61 8.96
N GLY A 20 -6.06 9.01 7.76
CA GLY A 20 -7.06 9.13 6.70
C GLY A 20 -7.15 10.51 6.04
N LEU A 21 -6.57 11.55 6.64
CA LEU A 21 -6.60 12.93 6.17
C LEU A 21 -5.99 13.08 4.77
N GLY A 22 -4.83 12.46 4.52
CA GLY A 22 -4.15 12.55 3.23
C GLY A 22 -4.89 11.82 2.08
N LEU A 23 -5.68 10.78 2.39
CA LEU A 23 -6.54 10.11 1.42
C LEU A 23 -7.81 10.93 1.18
N LYS A 24 -8.46 11.41 2.24
CA LYS A 24 -9.67 12.21 2.16
C LYS A 24 -9.48 13.50 1.35
N VAL A 25 -8.35 14.18 1.51
CA VAL A 25 -8.03 15.38 0.70
C VAL A 25 -7.90 14.99 -0.77
N GLN A 26 -7.16 13.92 -1.09
CA GLN A 26 -7.04 13.46 -2.47
C GLN A 26 -8.37 13.04 -3.09
N GLU A 27 -9.22 12.36 -2.32
CA GLU A 27 -10.57 11.98 -2.75
C GLU A 27 -11.46 13.21 -2.98
N SER A 28 -11.38 14.21 -2.10
CA SER A 28 -12.12 15.46 -2.22
C SER A 28 -11.72 16.20 -3.50
N ASP A 29 -10.42 16.37 -3.74
CA ASP A 29 -9.90 17.08 -4.91
C ASP A 29 -10.32 16.38 -6.22
N ILE A 30 -10.30 15.03 -6.25
CA ILE A 30 -10.77 14.25 -7.40
C ILE A 30 -12.28 14.43 -7.60
N LYS A 31 -13.08 14.37 -6.53
CA LYS A 31 -14.54 14.55 -6.61
C LYS A 31 -14.91 15.95 -7.08
N GLU A 32 -14.23 16.96 -6.57
CA GLU A 32 -14.42 18.35 -6.97
C GLU A 32 -14.06 18.56 -8.44
N PHE A 33 -12.92 18.03 -8.87
CA PHE A 33 -12.51 18.04 -10.27
C PHE A 33 -13.55 17.37 -11.19
N CYS A 34 -14.02 16.16 -10.83
CA CYS A 34 -15.06 15.46 -11.60
C CYS A 34 -16.35 16.28 -11.69
N LYS A 35 -16.76 16.93 -10.59
CA LYS A 35 -17.97 17.76 -10.55
C LYS A 35 -17.84 18.98 -11.46
N ASN A 36 -16.70 19.65 -11.46
CA ASN A 36 -16.44 20.83 -12.29
C ASN A 36 -16.37 20.48 -13.78
N GLU A 37 -15.83 19.31 -14.11
CA GLU A 37 -15.63 18.85 -15.50
C GLU A 37 -16.82 18.05 -16.08
N GLY A 38 -17.86 17.80 -15.29
CA GLY A 38 -19.01 16.99 -15.68
C GLY A 38 -18.67 15.52 -15.95
N ILE A 39 -17.72 14.97 -15.19
CA ILE A 39 -17.24 13.59 -15.31
C ILE A 39 -17.91 12.72 -14.24
N GLU A 40 -18.45 11.57 -14.64
CA GLU A 40 -19.06 10.60 -13.74
C GLU A 40 -17.98 9.73 -13.08
N LEU A 41 -17.82 9.86 -11.77
CA LEU A 41 -16.86 9.06 -11.01
C LEU A 41 -17.48 7.70 -10.62
N ILE A 42 -17.07 6.63 -11.29
CA ILE A 42 -17.59 5.26 -11.05
C ILE A 42 -17.13 4.74 -9.68
N LYS A 43 -15.83 4.87 -9.40
CA LYS A 43 -15.20 4.29 -8.21
C LYS A 43 -13.90 5.01 -7.89
N ILE A 44 -13.56 5.05 -6.60
CA ILE A 44 -12.23 5.43 -6.14
C ILE A 44 -11.52 4.19 -5.60
N LEU A 45 -10.28 4.01 -6.00
CA LEU A 45 -9.40 2.95 -5.55
C LEU A 45 -8.23 3.56 -4.77
N SER A 46 -8.01 3.04 -3.56
CA SER A 46 -6.96 3.52 -2.66
C SER A 46 -5.86 2.48 -2.50
N GLU A 47 -4.61 2.93 -2.64
CA GLU A 47 -3.43 2.09 -2.48
C GLU A 47 -2.54 2.63 -1.34
N VAL A 48 -2.16 1.74 -0.43
CA VAL A 48 -1.25 2.04 0.68
C VAL A 48 0.12 1.42 0.39
N GLU A 49 1.12 2.26 0.14
CA GLU A 49 2.49 1.83 -0.08
C GLU A 49 3.17 1.52 1.26
N SER A 50 3.86 0.38 1.35
CA SER A 50 4.69 0.02 2.50
C SER A 50 6.15 -0.14 2.10
N GLY A 51 6.85 0.98 1.96
CA GLY A 51 8.32 1.01 1.80
C GLY A 51 8.81 1.57 0.46
N LYS A 52 10.12 1.84 0.39
CA LYS A 52 10.79 2.37 -0.82
C LYS A 52 10.84 1.31 -1.93
N GLY A 53 10.44 1.67 -3.14
CA GLY A 53 10.67 0.86 -4.35
C GLY A 53 9.42 0.23 -4.97
N PHE A 54 8.22 0.77 -4.70
CA PHE A 54 6.97 0.35 -5.35
C PHE A 54 6.67 1.18 -6.60
N ASP A 55 7.66 1.60 -7.40
CA ASP A 55 7.37 2.30 -8.67
C ASP A 55 6.98 1.33 -9.82
N ALA A 56 7.21 0.02 -9.64
CA ALA A 56 6.83 -1.02 -10.60
C ALA A 56 5.35 -1.44 -10.47
N LEU A 57 4.66 -1.58 -11.61
CA LEU A 57 3.25 -1.99 -11.70
C LEU A 57 2.98 -3.36 -11.04
N GLU A 58 3.96 -4.28 -11.06
CA GLU A 58 3.88 -5.59 -10.39
C GLU A 58 3.70 -5.51 -8.88
N LYS A 59 4.16 -4.42 -8.26
CA LYS A 59 4.01 -4.18 -6.82
C LYS A 59 2.76 -3.34 -6.50
N ARG A 60 1.96 -2.98 -7.51
CA ARG A 60 0.76 -2.13 -7.41
C ARG A 60 -0.51 -2.85 -7.90
N PRO A 61 -1.02 -3.82 -7.14
CA PRO A 61 -2.20 -4.58 -7.54
C PRO A 61 -3.45 -3.71 -7.67
N VAL A 62 -3.57 -2.62 -6.89
CA VAL A 62 -4.73 -1.73 -6.94
C VAL A 62 -4.68 -0.84 -8.18
N LEU A 63 -3.50 -0.36 -8.55
CA LEU A 63 -3.32 0.41 -9.79
C LEU A 63 -3.59 -0.48 -11.02
N SER A 64 -3.12 -1.72 -11.04
CA SER A 64 -3.42 -2.67 -12.11
C SER A 64 -4.93 -2.96 -12.21
N GLN A 65 -5.61 -3.11 -11.06
CA GLN A 65 -7.06 -3.23 -11.02
C GLN A 65 -7.76 -1.98 -11.58
N ALA A 66 -7.28 -0.78 -11.21
CA ALA A 66 -7.82 0.49 -11.72
C ALA A 66 -7.69 0.59 -13.24
N LEU A 67 -6.51 0.22 -13.78
CA LEU A 67 -6.23 0.20 -15.22
C LEU A 67 -7.14 -0.78 -15.97
N ASN A 68 -7.33 -1.98 -15.42
CA ASN A 68 -8.21 -2.98 -16.01
C ASN A 68 -9.69 -2.57 -15.97
N CYS A 69 -10.15 -1.98 -14.86
CA CYS A 69 -11.51 -1.44 -14.78
C CYS A 69 -11.71 -0.27 -15.75
N ALA A 70 -10.73 0.63 -15.88
CA ALA A 70 -10.79 1.77 -16.79
C ALA A 70 -10.89 1.30 -18.26
N LYS A 71 -10.11 0.28 -18.65
CA LYS A 71 -10.21 -0.33 -19.98
C LYS A 71 -11.57 -0.96 -20.25
N LYS A 72 -12.15 -1.69 -19.30
CA LYS A 72 -13.46 -2.34 -19.47
C LYS A 72 -14.60 -1.34 -19.61
N GLU A 73 -14.58 -0.28 -18.81
CA GLU A 73 -15.63 0.74 -18.78
C GLU A 73 -15.41 1.88 -19.79
N SER A 74 -14.32 1.83 -20.57
CA SER A 74 -13.84 2.95 -21.41
C SER A 74 -13.78 4.27 -20.63
N ALA A 75 -13.31 4.20 -19.38
CA ALA A 75 -13.27 5.29 -18.42
C ALA A 75 -11.86 5.90 -18.29
N TYR A 76 -11.80 7.14 -17.86
CA TYR A 76 -10.54 7.85 -17.58
C TYR A 76 -10.03 7.49 -16.18
N ILE A 77 -8.72 7.44 -15.98
CA ILE A 77 -8.13 7.34 -14.64
C ILE A 77 -7.82 8.74 -14.14
N ILE A 78 -8.42 9.14 -13.01
CA ILE A 78 -8.15 10.45 -12.41
C ILE A 78 -7.26 10.27 -11.20
N VAL A 79 -6.17 11.04 -11.18
CA VAL A 79 -5.30 11.18 -10.01
C VAL A 79 -5.21 12.64 -9.62
N ASN A 80 -4.99 12.91 -8.32
CA ASN A 80 -4.80 14.29 -7.86
C ASN A 80 -3.53 14.92 -8.50
N LYS A 81 -2.39 14.23 -8.35
CA LYS A 81 -1.08 14.65 -8.87
C LYS A 81 -0.41 13.51 -9.62
N LEU A 82 0.44 13.84 -10.60
CA LEU A 82 1.17 12.82 -11.39
C LEU A 82 2.05 11.91 -10.53
N ASP A 83 2.64 12.43 -9.46
CA ASP A 83 3.49 11.66 -8.56
C ASP A 83 2.72 10.54 -7.81
N ARG A 84 1.38 10.52 -7.89
CA ARG A 84 0.54 9.42 -7.41
C ARG A 84 0.51 8.25 -8.36
N LEU A 85 0.48 8.46 -9.69
CA LEU A 85 0.59 7.39 -10.69
C LEU A 85 1.97 6.75 -10.69
N GLY A 86 3.00 7.49 -10.34
CA GLY A 86 4.39 7.04 -10.37
C GLY A 86 5.30 8.21 -10.68
N ARG A 87 6.56 8.12 -10.26
CA ARG A 87 7.57 9.15 -10.52
C ARG A 87 8.56 8.76 -11.62
N ASP A 88 8.35 7.59 -12.22
CA ASP A 88 9.18 7.04 -13.27
C ASP A 88 8.66 7.50 -14.63
N VAL A 89 9.52 8.18 -15.40
CA VAL A 89 9.21 8.63 -16.77
C VAL A 89 8.87 7.44 -17.67
N ALA A 90 9.55 6.31 -17.52
CA ALA A 90 9.28 5.11 -18.30
C ALA A 90 7.87 4.57 -18.01
N PHE A 91 7.44 4.62 -16.75
CA PHE A 91 6.10 4.23 -16.35
C PHE A 91 5.02 5.11 -16.98
N ILE A 92 5.14 6.44 -16.87
CA ILE A 92 4.17 7.37 -17.45
C ILE A 92 4.14 7.23 -18.98
N SER A 93 5.31 7.11 -19.61
CA SER A 93 5.43 6.84 -21.05
C SER A 93 4.72 5.56 -21.45
N SER A 94 4.83 4.50 -20.64
CA SER A 94 4.16 3.22 -20.91
C SER A 94 2.63 3.34 -20.86
N LEU A 95 2.08 4.14 -19.94
CA LEU A 95 0.63 4.38 -19.85
C LEU A 95 0.10 5.12 -21.09
N MET A 96 0.87 6.08 -21.58
CA MET A 96 0.56 6.83 -22.79
C MET A 96 0.66 5.96 -24.04
N ALA A 97 1.72 5.15 -24.16
CA ALA A 97 1.87 4.19 -25.26
C ALA A 97 0.71 3.18 -25.32
N ASN A 98 0.20 2.77 -24.16
CA ASN A 98 -0.96 1.90 -24.04
C ASN A 98 -2.31 2.60 -24.30
N LYS A 99 -2.32 3.87 -24.74
CA LYS A 99 -3.51 4.70 -24.97
C LYS A 99 -4.50 4.69 -23.81
N THR A 100 -4.00 4.57 -22.58
CA THR A 100 -4.88 4.57 -21.42
C THR A 100 -5.24 6.01 -21.10
N PRO A 101 -6.52 6.41 -21.16
CA PRO A 101 -6.90 7.78 -20.87
C PRO A 101 -6.74 8.03 -19.37
N PHE A 102 -5.81 8.89 -18.98
CA PHE A 102 -5.64 9.35 -17.60
C PHE A 102 -5.60 10.87 -17.53
N ILE A 103 -6.02 11.42 -16.39
CA ILE A 103 -6.10 12.84 -16.11
C ILE A 103 -5.45 13.09 -14.75
N ALA A 104 -4.52 14.03 -14.70
CA ALA A 104 -4.02 14.56 -13.44
C ALA A 104 -4.81 15.83 -13.11
N ALA A 105 -5.60 15.82 -12.04
CA ALA A 105 -6.46 16.94 -11.65
C ALA A 105 -5.68 18.26 -11.51
N GLN A 106 -4.44 18.22 -11.00
CA GLN A 106 -3.57 19.40 -10.91
C GLN A 106 -3.17 20.00 -12.27
N LEU A 107 -3.09 19.19 -13.33
CA LEU A 107 -2.70 19.64 -14.67
C LEU A 107 -3.89 19.98 -15.56
N GLY A 108 -5.10 19.69 -15.09
CA GLY A 108 -6.31 19.82 -15.88
C GLY A 108 -6.53 18.63 -16.82
N ARG A 109 -7.68 18.70 -17.50
CA ARG A 109 -8.21 17.64 -18.36
C ARG A 109 -7.42 17.41 -19.64
N ASP A 110 -6.83 18.46 -20.19
CA ASP A 110 -6.16 18.46 -21.50
C ASP A 110 -4.63 18.51 -21.38
N ALA A 111 -4.09 17.86 -20.34
CA ALA A 111 -2.64 17.78 -20.16
C ALA A 111 -2.00 17.08 -21.37
N ASP A 112 -1.29 17.86 -22.20
CA ASP A 112 -0.57 17.38 -23.38
C ASP A 112 0.42 16.26 -22.98
N PRO A 113 0.46 15.14 -23.73
CA PRO A 113 1.58 14.19 -23.71
C PRO A 113 2.96 14.78 -23.40
N PHE A 114 3.34 15.88 -24.05
CA PHE A 114 4.62 16.54 -23.82
C PHE A 114 4.76 17.05 -22.38
N MET A 115 3.73 17.74 -21.87
CA MET A 115 3.71 18.25 -20.50
C MET A 115 3.78 17.12 -19.49
N LEU A 116 3.08 16.01 -19.73
CA LEU A 116 3.12 14.82 -18.87
C LEU A 116 4.54 14.25 -18.74
N HIS A 117 5.27 14.14 -19.85
CA HIS A 117 6.67 13.71 -19.83
C HIS A 117 7.58 14.69 -19.09
N LEU A 118 7.41 15.99 -19.33
CA LEU A 118 8.20 17.03 -18.67
C LEU A 118 7.99 17.01 -17.15
N TYR A 119 6.74 16.92 -16.69
CA TYR A 119 6.43 16.84 -15.27
C TYR A 119 6.96 15.55 -14.62
N ALA A 120 6.90 14.42 -15.34
CA ALA A 120 7.48 13.16 -14.86
C ALA A 120 9.01 13.32 -14.67
N ALA A 121 9.71 13.87 -15.67
CA ALA A 121 11.15 14.07 -15.61
C ALA A 121 11.55 15.07 -14.50
N LEU A 122 10.78 16.15 -14.35
CA LEU A 122 10.99 17.13 -13.28
C LEU A 122 10.82 16.50 -11.89
N SER A 123 9.77 15.69 -11.72
CA SER A 123 9.50 14.99 -10.46
C SER A 123 10.61 13.98 -10.08
N GLU A 124 11.17 13.30 -11.08
CA GLU A 124 12.31 12.42 -10.90
C GLU A 124 13.56 13.20 -10.45
N LYS A 125 13.84 14.33 -11.11
CA LYS A 125 14.97 15.19 -10.77
C LYS A 125 14.85 15.79 -9.37
N GLU A 126 13.67 16.24 -8.99
CA GLU A 126 13.40 16.79 -7.66
C GLU A 126 13.67 15.75 -6.56
N ARG A 127 13.24 14.50 -6.78
CA ARG A 127 13.50 13.38 -5.85
C ARG A 127 15.00 13.12 -5.69
N GLU A 128 15.74 13.13 -6.79
CA GLU A 128 17.20 12.99 -6.78
C GLU A 128 17.84 14.12 -5.97
N LEU A 129 17.47 15.38 -6.23
CA LEU A 129 18.00 16.55 -5.54
C LEU A 129 17.71 16.53 -4.03
N ILE A 130 16.48 16.18 -3.64
CA ILE A 130 16.11 16.00 -2.23
C ILE A 130 17.01 14.94 -1.60
N SER A 131 17.16 13.78 -2.25
CA SER A 131 18.01 12.71 -1.71
C SER A 131 19.46 13.15 -1.54
N THR A 132 20.01 13.85 -2.53
CA THR A 132 21.39 14.34 -2.52
C THR A 132 21.59 15.39 -1.42
N ARG A 133 20.67 16.36 -1.29
CA ARG A 133 20.70 17.37 -0.23
C ARG A 133 20.60 16.75 1.16
N THR A 134 19.70 15.80 1.37
CA THR A 134 19.58 15.11 2.66
C THR A 134 20.86 14.34 2.99
N LYS A 135 21.46 13.63 2.02
CA LYS A 135 22.73 12.92 2.22
C LYS A 135 23.87 13.88 2.59
N ALA A 136 23.99 15.00 1.88
CA ALA A 136 24.99 16.03 2.17
C ALA A 136 24.81 16.63 3.58
N ALA A 137 23.57 16.97 3.95
CA ALA A 137 23.26 17.48 5.29
C ALA A 137 23.61 16.46 6.39
N LEU A 138 23.26 15.17 6.18
CA LEU A 138 23.61 14.10 7.09
C LEU A 138 25.13 13.90 7.20
N GLN A 139 25.88 14.03 6.10
CA GLN A 139 27.35 13.97 6.15
C GLN A 139 27.95 15.11 6.99
N ILE A 140 27.45 16.33 6.82
CA ILE A 140 27.88 17.49 7.63
C ILE A 140 27.56 17.26 9.12
N LEU A 141 26.35 16.81 9.44
CA LEU A 141 25.95 16.51 10.82
C LEU A 141 26.84 15.40 11.42
N LYS A 142 27.13 14.34 10.66
CA LYS A 142 28.03 13.26 11.10
C LYS A 142 29.46 13.78 11.34
N ALA A 143 29.98 14.64 10.46
CA ALA A 143 31.30 15.25 10.61
C ALA A 143 31.37 16.19 11.83
N ARG A 144 30.25 16.84 12.19
CA ARG A 144 30.09 17.63 13.42
C ARG A 144 29.89 16.77 14.69
N GLY A 145 29.96 15.45 14.58
CA GLY A 145 29.78 14.53 15.70
C GLY A 145 28.33 14.36 16.15
N VAL A 146 27.34 14.86 15.40
CA VAL A 146 25.93 14.65 15.72
C VAL A 146 25.61 13.17 15.54
N GLN A 147 25.11 12.55 16.60
CA GLN A 147 24.70 11.15 16.58
C GLN A 147 23.43 11.02 15.74
N LEU A 148 23.57 10.43 14.55
CA LEU A 148 22.47 10.21 13.62
C LEU A 148 21.77 8.89 13.92
N GLY A 149 20.45 8.96 14.13
CA GLY A 149 19.63 7.81 14.52
C GLY A 149 19.71 7.48 16.00
N ASN A 150 18.67 6.85 16.53
CA ASN A 150 18.63 6.42 17.94
C ASN A 150 19.00 4.93 18.01
N GLN A 151 20.24 4.63 18.38
CA GLN A 151 20.73 3.26 18.58
C GLN A 151 20.56 2.78 20.04
N THR A 152 20.32 3.68 20.99
CA THR A 152 20.29 3.34 22.42
C THR A 152 19.05 2.56 22.83
N ASN A 153 17.91 2.80 22.17
CA ASN A 153 16.65 2.14 22.51
C ASN A 153 16.32 0.91 21.65
N LEU A 154 17.21 0.45 20.75
CA LEU A 154 16.89 -0.67 19.85
C LEU A 154 16.60 -1.98 20.62
N ASN A 155 17.36 -2.24 21.69
CA ASN A 155 17.14 -3.41 22.54
C ASN A 155 15.83 -3.29 23.34
N GLU A 156 15.56 -2.12 23.92
CA GLU A 156 14.31 -1.88 24.65
C GLU A 156 13.07 -1.92 23.73
N ALA A 157 13.17 -1.32 22.55
CA ALA A 157 12.12 -1.36 21.53
C ALA A 157 11.89 -2.80 21.05
N ARG A 158 12.95 -3.59 20.88
CA ARG A 158 12.84 -5.02 20.56
C ARG A 158 12.18 -5.81 21.68
N LEU A 159 12.54 -5.57 22.93
CA LEU A 159 11.94 -6.22 24.10
C LEU A 159 10.46 -5.87 24.25
N LYS A 160 10.10 -4.59 24.15
CA LYS A 160 8.70 -4.11 24.17
C LYS A 160 7.90 -4.71 23.02
N SER A 161 8.45 -4.71 21.81
CA SER A 161 7.80 -5.31 20.64
C SER A 161 7.61 -6.82 20.80
N ASN A 162 8.60 -7.54 21.34
CA ASN A 162 8.49 -8.98 21.61
C ASN A 162 7.42 -9.27 22.67
N ALA A 163 7.36 -8.49 23.74
CA ALA A 163 6.34 -8.63 24.78
C ALA A 163 4.92 -8.42 24.23
N ILE A 164 4.72 -7.35 23.45
CA ILE A 164 3.44 -7.07 22.78
C ILE A 164 3.09 -8.20 21.80
N ASN A 165 4.03 -8.62 20.96
CA ASN A 165 3.81 -9.70 20.01
C ASN A 165 3.49 -11.03 20.69
N LYS A 166 4.13 -11.33 21.83
CA LYS A 166 3.85 -12.53 22.62
C LYS A 166 2.42 -12.48 23.17
N LYS A 167 2.03 -11.36 23.79
CA LYS A 167 0.66 -11.15 24.31
C LYS A 167 -0.39 -11.33 23.22
N LEU A 168 -0.26 -10.61 22.10
CA LEU A 168 -1.20 -10.71 20.97
C LEU A 168 -1.27 -12.12 20.38
N ALA A 169 -0.16 -12.87 20.40
CA ALA A 169 -0.13 -14.22 19.87
C ALA A 169 -0.71 -15.25 20.86
N SER A 170 -0.69 -14.98 22.16
CA SER A 170 -1.42 -15.74 23.19
C SER A 170 -2.92 -15.44 23.15
N ASP A 171 -3.31 -14.17 23.00
CA ASP A 171 -4.73 -13.78 22.90
C ASP A 171 -5.38 -14.41 21.65
N PHE A 172 -4.72 -14.34 20.49
CA PHE A 172 -5.18 -15.02 19.28
C PHE A 172 -5.24 -16.54 19.45
N ALA A 173 -4.26 -17.14 20.15
CA ALA A 173 -4.28 -18.57 20.43
C ALA A 173 -5.53 -18.96 21.21
N ARG A 174 -5.88 -18.22 22.26
CA ARG A 174 -7.13 -18.46 23.03
C ARG A 174 -8.37 -18.39 22.14
N THR A 175 -8.45 -17.45 21.20
CA THR A 175 -9.60 -17.32 20.29
C THR A 175 -9.77 -18.52 19.36
N VAL A 176 -8.67 -19.16 18.95
CA VAL A 176 -8.71 -20.27 17.97
C VAL A 176 -8.56 -21.65 18.62
N SER A 177 -8.25 -21.71 19.92
CA SER A 177 -8.05 -22.92 20.71
C SER A 177 -9.21 -23.90 20.56
N ASP A 178 -10.43 -23.45 20.88
CA ASP A 178 -11.61 -24.33 20.94
C ASP A 178 -11.91 -24.96 19.56
N ILE A 179 -11.69 -24.22 18.49
CA ILE A 179 -11.86 -24.70 17.11
C ILE A 179 -10.82 -25.77 16.80
N ILE A 180 -9.55 -25.53 17.14
CA ILE A 180 -8.46 -26.48 16.93
C ILE A 180 -8.68 -27.75 17.75
N ASP A 181 -9.04 -27.61 19.02
CA ASP A 181 -9.30 -28.72 19.93
C ASP A 181 -10.50 -29.56 19.47
N GLY A 182 -11.57 -28.91 18.98
CA GLY A 182 -12.70 -29.59 18.38
C GLY A 182 -12.33 -30.48 17.18
N TYR A 183 -11.38 -30.06 16.34
CA TYR A 183 -10.87 -30.90 15.26
C TYR A 183 -9.92 -32.00 15.74
N ARG A 184 -9.14 -31.74 16.80
CA ARG A 184 -8.24 -32.72 17.41
C ARG A 184 -8.98 -33.86 18.10
N ILE A 185 -10.08 -33.56 18.77
CA ILE A 185 -10.98 -34.57 19.38
C ILE A 185 -11.58 -35.48 18.29
N LYS A 186 -11.85 -34.94 17.10
CA LYS A 186 -12.30 -35.72 15.92
C LYS A 186 -11.17 -36.55 15.27
N GLY A 187 -9.98 -36.59 15.86
CA GLY A 187 -8.85 -37.40 15.39
C GLY A 187 -8.04 -36.79 14.24
N LEU A 188 -8.25 -35.51 13.89
CA LEU A 188 -7.52 -34.91 12.76
C LEU A 188 -6.04 -34.66 13.12
N SER A 189 -5.17 -34.99 12.16
CA SER A 189 -3.75 -34.61 12.23
C SER A 189 -3.60 -33.09 12.17
N MET A 190 -2.49 -32.55 12.69
CA MET A 190 -2.24 -31.09 12.66
C MET A 190 -2.23 -30.53 11.22
N GLY A 191 -1.81 -31.33 10.24
CA GLY A 191 -1.87 -30.97 8.82
C GLY A 191 -3.31 -30.90 8.32
N ASN A 192 -4.17 -31.85 8.70
CA ASN A 192 -5.59 -31.82 8.33
C ASN A 192 -6.33 -30.67 9.01
N VAL A 193 -6.05 -30.38 10.28
CA VAL A 193 -6.60 -29.19 10.98
C VAL A 193 -6.24 -27.91 10.23
N ALA A 194 -4.98 -27.75 9.82
CA ALA A 194 -4.54 -26.59 9.05
C ALA A 194 -5.28 -26.47 7.70
N ASN A 195 -5.51 -27.59 7.02
CA ASN A 195 -6.25 -27.61 5.76
C ASN A 195 -7.71 -27.20 5.96
N GLU A 196 -8.38 -27.69 7.00
CA GLU A 196 -9.76 -27.31 7.31
C GLU A 196 -9.88 -25.82 7.68
N LEU A 197 -8.96 -25.29 8.49
CA LEU A 197 -8.93 -23.85 8.81
C LEU A 197 -8.72 -22.98 7.57
N ASN A 198 -7.88 -23.42 6.62
CA ASN A 198 -7.68 -22.73 5.36
C ASN A 198 -8.92 -22.79 4.45
N LYS A 199 -9.62 -23.93 4.40
CA LYS A 199 -10.87 -24.09 3.64
C LYS A 199 -11.98 -23.17 4.16
N LEU A 200 -12.08 -23.03 5.48
CA LEU A 200 -13.01 -22.12 6.15
C LEU A 200 -12.62 -20.64 6.02
N GLY A 201 -11.50 -20.33 5.35
CA GLY A 201 -11.04 -18.96 5.15
C GLY A 201 -10.46 -18.31 6.40
N VAL A 202 -10.29 -19.06 7.50
CA VAL A 202 -9.72 -18.56 8.74
C VAL A 202 -8.27 -18.17 8.49
N LYS A 203 -7.92 -16.90 8.70
CA LYS A 203 -6.55 -16.42 8.56
C LYS A 203 -5.79 -16.55 9.88
N THR A 204 -4.49 -16.82 9.80
CA THR A 204 -3.62 -16.70 10.97
C THR A 204 -3.54 -15.25 11.44
N ARG A 205 -3.03 -15.00 12.66
CA ARG A 205 -2.85 -13.63 13.20
C ARG A 205 -2.12 -12.66 12.27
N ARG A 206 -1.20 -13.16 11.43
CA ARG A 206 -0.43 -12.35 10.47
C ARG A 206 -1.07 -12.30 9.06
N GLY A 207 -2.29 -12.81 8.90
CA GLY A 207 -3.00 -12.85 7.62
C GLY A 207 -2.60 -14.01 6.68
N GLY A 208 -1.67 -14.87 7.10
CA GLY A 208 -1.18 -16.01 6.32
C GLY A 208 -2.06 -17.25 6.40
N LYS A 209 -1.73 -18.26 5.57
CA LYS A 209 -2.34 -19.60 5.60
C LYS A 209 -1.89 -20.38 6.85
N TRP A 210 -2.73 -21.32 7.27
CA TRP A 210 -2.41 -22.29 8.31
C TRP A 210 -1.49 -23.38 7.77
N HIS A 211 -0.54 -23.79 8.60
CA HIS A 211 0.34 -24.94 8.39
C HIS A 211 0.34 -25.78 9.66
N ALA A 212 0.74 -27.05 9.56
CA ALA A 212 0.82 -27.95 10.72
C ALA A 212 1.68 -27.37 11.86
N SER A 213 2.78 -26.68 11.52
CA SER A 213 3.63 -25.97 12.48
C SER A 213 2.91 -24.84 13.21
N THR A 214 2.04 -24.09 12.53
CA THR A 214 1.25 -23.03 13.15
C THR A 214 0.22 -23.61 14.11
N VAL A 215 -0.45 -24.71 13.74
CA VAL A 215 -1.39 -25.42 14.63
C VAL A 215 -0.66 -25.94 15.87
N LYS A 216 0.49 -26.58 15.69
CA LYS A 216 1.35 -27.03 16.80
C LYS A 216 1.72 -25.88 17.74
N ASN A 217 2.15 -24.74 17.19
CA ASN A 217 2.51 -23.57 17.99
C ASN A 217 1.34 -22.96 18.79
N ILE A 218 0.10 -23.15 18.36
CA ILE A 218 -1.07 -22.73 19.14
C ILE A 218 -1.29 -23.70 20.31
N ILE A 219 -1.25 -25.00 20.05
CA ILE A 219 -1.41 -26.05 21.07
C ILE A 219 -0.30 -25.95 22.13
N ASP A 220 0.95 -25.81 21.70
CA ASP A 220 2.11 -25.71 22.61
C ASP A 220 2.07 -24.44 23.50
N ARG A 221 1.22 -23.45 23.17
CA ARG A 221 1.02 -22.23 23.98
C ARG A 221 -0.15 -22.32 24.97
N GLN A 222 -0.96 -23.37 24.86
CA GLN A 222 -2.04 -23.66 25.82
C GLN A 222 -1.50 -24.42 27.05
N LYS A 223 -0.37 -25.11 26.91
CA LYS A 223 0.40 -25.71 28.01
C LYS A 223 1.14 -24.65 28.80
#